data_AF-A0A8C7Z4F8-F1
#
_entry.id   AF-A0A8C7Z4F8-F1
#
_cell.length_a   1.000
_cell.length_b   1.000
_cell.length_c   1.000
_cell.angle_alpha   90.00
_cell.angle_beta   90.00
_cell.angle_gamma   90.00
#
_symmetry.space_group_name_H-M   'P 1'
#
loop_
_entity.id
_entity.type
_entity.pdbx_description
1 polymer ?
#
loop_
_entity_poly.entity_id
_entity_poly.type
_entity_poly.pdbx_seq_one_letter_code
_entity_poly.pdbx_strand_id
1 'polypeptide(L)'
;GYSTKKVHVIFNYKGQNHLIKKDIKCKDDELTHLYTLILNPDQTYEVRIDNEKVESGSLEDDWDMLPAKKIKDPDAKKPSDWDDRATIDDPSDTKPEDWDQPETIPDPDAKKPDDWDEDMDGEWEPPMITNPEFKGEWKPKQISNPNYKGAWVHLEVDNPEYAPDANMYLFDNIGVLGLDLWQVKSGTIFDNFLITDDIKEAEEVAKETWEVTKGPEKKMRDDQEDIERKLREEEQKSKKDDEDEMDEEGDEEEKNDEEEEEDIDAGTDDDEDIKQKDEL
;
A
#
# COMPACT_ATOMS: atom_id res chain seq x y z
N GLY A 1 7.29 4.32 -11.10
CA GLY A 1 7.04 3.30 -10.05
C GLY A 1 6.47 4.00 -8.83
N TYR A 2 5.36 3.51 -8.28
CA TYR A 2 4.57 4.22 -7.27
C TYR A 2 5.05 4.07 -5.81
N SER A 3 6.09 3.26 -5.54
CA SER A 3 6.29 2.76 -4.17
C SER A 3 7.35 3.48 -3.32
N THR A 4 8.21 4.34 -3.86
CA THR A 4 9.29 4.98 -3.07
C THR A 4 9.56 6.41 -3.56
N LYS A 5 8.79 7.38 -3.08
CA LYS A 5 8.99 8.82 -3.31
C LYS A 5 9.40 9.49 -2.01
N LYS A 6 10.69 9.44 -1.69
CA LYS A 6 11.22 10.01 -0.45
C LYS A 6 12.57 10.68 -0.63
N VAL A 7 12.85 11.68 0.19
CA VAL A 7 14.17 12.30 0.33
C VAL A 7 15.02 11.42 1.22
N HIS A 8 16.19 11.04 0.72
CA HIS A 8 17.15 10.26 1.48
C HIS A 8 18.11 11.19 2.23
N VAL A 9 18.16 11.04 3.56
CA VAL A 9 19.22 11.61 4.39
C VAL A 9 19.90 10.45 5.11
N ILE A 10 21.13 10.16 4.70
CA ILE A 10 21.88 8.98 5.15
C ILE A 10 23.22 9.47 5.65
N PHE A 11 23.55 9.12 6.89
CA PHE A 11 24.84 9.44 7.48
C PHE A 11 25.65 8.16 7.67
N ASN A 12 26.95 8.24 7.38
CA ASN A 12 27.88 7.19 7.74
C ASN A 12 28.32 7.43 9.19
N TYR A 13 28.12 6.43 10.05
CA TYR A 13 28.58 6.44 11.43
C TYR A 13 29.18 5.08 11.77
N LYS A 14 30.40 5.06 12.33
CA LYS A 14 31.15 3.84 12.67
C LYS A 14 31.22 2.79 11.54
N GLY A 15 31.35 3.26 10.29
CA GLY A 15 31.47 2.40 9.10
C GLY A 15 30.15 1.80 8.59
N GLN A 16 29.01 2.22 9.14
CA GLN A 16 27.68 1.81 8.68
C GLN A 16 26.88 3.02 8.19
N ASN A 17 26.08 2.81 7.15
CA ASN A 17 25.19 3.83 6.59
C ASN A 17 23.83 3.74 7.28
N HIS A 18 23.48 4.77 8.05
CA HIS A 18 22.21 4.84 8.76
C HIS A 18 21.22 5.70 7.99
N LEU A 19 20.06 5.13 7.68
CA LEU A 19 18.96 5.85 7.05
C LEU A 19 18.16 6.61 8.11
N ILE A 20 17.66 7.80 7.75
CA ILE A 20 16.69 8.51 8.57
C ILE A 20 15.43 7.66 8.78
N LYS A 21 14.90 7.66 10.01
CA LYS A 21 13.67 6.94 10.37
C LYS A 21 12.42 7.60 9.81
N LYS A 22 12.45 8.93 9.70
CA LYS A 22 11.32 9.74 9.23
C LYS A 22 11.15 9.64 7.72
N ASP A 23 9.90 9.61 7.28
CA ASP A 23 9.56 9.56 5.86
C ASP A 23 9.33 10.98 5.32
N ILE A 24 10.36 11.51 4.64
CA ILE A 24 10.32 12.84 4.04
C ILE A 24 9.86 12.70 2.59
N LYS A 25 8.70 13.25 2.25
CA LYS A 25 8.18 13.21 0.87
C LYS A 25 9.06 14.04 -0.07
N CYS A 26 9.48 13.45 -1.19
CA CYS A 26 10.13 14.19 -2.27
C CYS A 26 9.08 14.82 -3.19
N LYS A 27 9.51 15.83 -3.96
CA LYS A 27 8.74 16.38 -5.06
C LYS A 27 8.85 15.48 -6.28
N ASP A 28 7.79 15.43 -7.08
CA ASP A 28 7.63 14.50 -8.19
C ASP A 28 6.99 15.13 -9.44
N ASP A 29 6.92 16.47 -9.48
CA ASP A 29 6.51 17.22 -10.64
C ASP A 29 7.69 17.47 -11.61
N GLU A 30 7.44 18.20 -12.69
CA GLU A 30 8.43 18.49 -13.75
C GLU A 30 9.18 19.82 -13.53
N LEU A 31 8.97 20.49 -12.40
CA LEU A 31 9.58 21.79 -12.09
C LEU A 31 10.87 21.62 -11.29
N THR A 32 11.68 22.69 -11.27
CA THR A 32 12.89 22.72 -10.46
C THR A 32 12.52 22.87 -8.98
N HIS A 33 13.11 22.02 -8.13
CA HIS A 33 12.98 22.09 -6.68
C HIS A 33 14.33 22.26 -6.00
N LEU A 34 14.34 23.04 -4.92
CA LEU A 34 15.54 23.26 -4.12
C LEU A 34 15.53 22.32 -2.91
N TYR A 35 16.60 21.57 -2.69
CA TYR A 35 16.79 20.73 -1.52
C TYR A 35 17.95 21.27 -0.67
N THR A 36 17.73 21.44 0.63
CA THR A 36 18.75 21.91 1.57
C THR A 36 18.80 20.99 2.79
N LEU A 37 20.01 20.53 3.13
CA LEU A 37 20.29 19.83 4.37
C LEU A 37 21.18 20.70 5.25
N ILE A 38 20.73 21.00 6.46
CA ILE A 38 21.48 21.74 7.47
C ILE A 38 21.80 20.76 8.59
N LEU A 39 23.08 20.68 8.96
CA LEU A 39 23.57 19.84 10.04
C LEU A 39 24.33 20.72 11.03
N ASN A 40 23.86 20.77 12.28
CA ASN A 40 24.40 21.66 13.30
C ASN A 40 25.33 20.93 14.28
N PRO A 41 26.31 21.63 14.88
CA PRO A 41 27.20 21.07 15.90
C PRO A 41 26.52 20.60 17.19
N ASP A 42 25.28 21.02 17.44
CA ASP A 42 24.48 20.58 18.58
C ASP A 42 23.76 19.23 18.32
N GLN A 43 24.13 18.54 17.23
CA GLN A 43 23.56 17.28 16.77
C GLN A 43 22.10 17.40 16.30
N THR A 44 21.68 18.61 15.93
CA THR A 44 20.40 18.82 15.25
C THR A 44 20.58 18.88 13.74
N TYR A 45 19.51 18.55 13.04
CA TYR A 45 19.44 18.69 11.59
C TYR A 45 18.14 19.35 11.17
N GLU A 46 18.16 19.94 10.00
CA GLU A 46 16.99 20.50 9.34
C GLU A 46 17.04 20.16 7.84
N VAL A 47 15.92 19.71 7.30
CA VAL A 47 15.73 19.51 5.87
C VAL A 47 14.74 20.54 5.37
N ARG A 48 15.12 21.27 4.33
CA ARG A 48 14.25 22.20 3.62
C ARG A 48 14.04 21.74 2.20
N ILE A 49 12.82 21.95 1.73
CA ILE A 49 12.47 21.82 0.31
C ILE A 49 11.87 23.16 -0.09
N ASP A 50 12.35 23.75 -1.17
CA ASP A 50 11.82 25.02 -1.71
C ASP A 50 11.91 26.19 -0.69
N ASN A 51 13.00 26.21 0.10
CA ASN A 51 13.22 27.11 1.27
C ASN A 51 12.22 26.94 2.43
N GLU A 52 11.31 25.98 2.37
CA GLU A 52 10.39 25.65 3.45
C GLU A 52 10.95 24.50 4.30
N LYS A 53 10.91 24.67 5.63
CA LYS A 53 11.29 23.60 6.55
C LYS A 53 10.27 22.47 6.49
N VAL A 54 10.70 21.32 5.99
CA VAL A 54 9.86 20.11 5.90
C VAL A 54 10.11 19.14 7.05
N GLU A 55 11.34 19.10 7.58
CA GLU A 55 11.70 18.19 8.67
C GLU A 55 12.81 18.78 9.54
N SER A 56 12.79 18.46 10.83
CA SER A 56 13.86 18.84 11.77
C SER A 56 13.87 17.92 12.99
N GLY A 57 15.03 17.72 13.59
CA GLY A 57 15.16 16.90 14.78
C GLY A 57 16.60 16.75 15.26
N SER A 58 16.85 15.69 16.03
CA SER A 58 18.18 15.33 16.53
C SER A 58 18.70 14.08 15.82
N LEU A 59 20.02 13.96 15.68
CA LEU A 59 20.65 12.77 15.12
C LEU A 59 20.40 11.52 15.98
N GLU A 60 20.37 11.68 17.31
CA GLU A 60 20.16 10.58 18.26
C GLU A 60 18.78 9.93 18.14
N ASP A 61 17.74 10.73 17.91
CA ASP A 61 16.36 10.24 17.92
C ASP A 61 15.95 9.74 16.53
N ASP A 62 16.38 10.44 15.47
CA ASP A 62 15.91 10.21 14.10
C ASP A 62 16.76 9.22 13.29
N TRP A 63 17.89 8.75 13.82
CA TRP A 63 18.70 7.66 13.27
C TRP A 63 19.00 6.57 14.31
N ASP A 64 19.30 5.36 13.85
CA ASP A 64 19.74 4.25 14.70
C ASP A 64 21.27 4.16 14.77
N MET A 65 21.93 5.25 15.19
CA MET A 65 23.40 5.32 15.29
C MET A 65 23.93 4.77 16.62
N LEU A 66 23.15 4.92 17.70
CA LEU A 66 23.49 4.48 19.04
C LEU A 66 22.58 3.34 19.49
N PRO A 67 23.04 2.48 20.43
CA PRO A 67 22.17 1.50 21.09
C PRO A 67 20.95 2.17 21.73
N ALA A 68 19.86 1.43 21.90
CA ALA A 68 18.67 1.94 22.57
C ALA A 68 19.01 2.43 23.99
N LYS A 69 18.50 3.60 24.39
CA LYS A 69 18.73 4.19 25.72
C LYS A 69 18.24 3.26 26.85
N LYS A 70 17.16 2.51 26.60
CA LYS A 70 16.56 1.57 27.54
C LYS A 70 16.40 0.19 26.91
N ILE A 71 16.63 -0.84 27.72
CA ILE A 71 16.41 -2.24 27.36
C ILE A 71 15.47 -2.88 28.38
N LYS A 72 14.80 -3.95 27.96
CA LYS A 72 14.04 -4.81 28.87
C LYS A 72 15.01 -5.43 29.87
N ASP A 73 14.71 -5.29 31.15
CA ASP A 73 15.52 -5.82 32.26
C ASP A 73 15.75 -7.34 32.14
N PRO A 74 16.96 -7.80 31.78
CA PRO A 74 17.21 -9.22 31.58
C PRO A 74 16.96 -10.07 32.83
N ASP A 75 16.96 -9.47 34.01
CA ASP A 75 16.71 -10.14 35.29
C ASP A 75 15.23 -10.10 35.70
N ALA A 76 14.42 -9.24 35.10
CA ALA A 76 12.99 -9.14 35.41
C ALA A 76 12.23 -10.35 34.85
N LYS A 77 11.63 -11.13 35.76
CA LYS A 77 10.73 -12.23 35.43
C LYS A 77 9.35 -11.95 35.98
N LYS A 78 8.33 -12.36 35.24
CA LYS A 78 6.95 -12.31 35.71
C LYS A 78 6.86 -13.10 37.02
N PRO A 79 6.41 -12.49 38.14
CA PRO A 79 6.22 -13.21 39.38
C PRO A 79 5.21 -14.35 39.18
N SER A 80 5.47 -15.50 39.80
CA SER A 80 4.55 -16.65 39.74
C SER A 80 3.18 -16.35 40.37
N ASP A 81 3.13 -15.36 41.27
CA ASP A 81 1.93 -14.87 41.97
C ASP A 81 1.22 -13.72 41.22
N TRP A 82 1.58 -13.46 39.95
CA TRP A 82 0.99 -12.40 39.16
C TRP A 82 -0.09 -12.96 38.22
N ASP A 83 -1.36 -12.71 38.56
CA ASP A 83 -2.50 -13.09 37.73
C ASP A 83 -2.84 -11.97 36.74
N ASP A 84 -2.63 -12.25 35.45
CA ASP A 84 -2.96 -11.34 34.35
C ASP A 84 -4.41 -11.50 33.87
N ARG A 85 -5.17 -12.45 34.44
CA ARG A 85 -6.54 -12.71 34.02
C ARG A 85 -7.46 -11.69 34.69
N ALA A 86 -8.03 -10.79 33.90
CA ALA A 86 -9.00 -9.81 34.38
C ALA A 86 -10.29 -10.49 34.89
N THR A 87 -10.65 -11.64 34.31
CA THR A 87 -11.78 -12.47 34.76
C THR A 87 -11.33 -13.89 35.07
N ILE A 88 -11.99 -14.51 36.04
CA ILE A 88 -11.84 -15.92 36.40
C ILE A 88 -13.21 -16.58 36.43
N ASP A 89 -13.21 -17.90 36.27
CA ASP A 89 -14.39 -18.73 36.47
C ASP A 89 -14.91 -18.55 37.90
N ASP A 90 -16.21 -18.31 38.05
CA ASP A 90 -16.86 -18.19 39.34
C ASP A 90 -16.82 -19.54 40.06
N PRO A 91 -16.06 -19.69 41.16
CA PRO A 91 -15.97 -20.95 41.89
C PRO A 91 -17.27 -21.33 42.61
N SER A 92 -18.24 -20.40 42.69
CA SER A 92 -19.55 -20.63 43.28
C SER A 92 -20.64 -20.95 42.25
N ASP A 93 -20.36 -20.76 40.96
CA ASP A 93 -21.28 -21.14 39.89
C ASP A 93 -21.10 -22.64 39.62
N THR A 94 -22.10 -23.43 39.97
CA THR A 94 -22.11 -24.88 39.73
C THR A 94 -22.99 -25.18 38.53
N LYS A 95 -22.60 -26.18 37.75
CA LYS A 95 -23.41 -26.70 36.65
C LYS A 95 -24.81 -27.07 37.15
N PRO A 96 -25.88 -26.46 36.62
CA PRO A 96 -27.24 -26.85 36.97
C PRO A 96 -27.50 -28.31 36.56
N GLU A 97 -28.23 -29.06 37.38
CA GLU A 97 -28.55 -30.48 37.10
C GLU A 97 -29.30 -30.65 35.78
N ASP A 98 -30.09 -29.65 35.36
CA ASP A 98 -30.85 -29.64 34.11
C ASP A 98 -30.03 -29.24 32.86
N TRP A 99 -28.71 -29.05 32.96
CA TRP A 99 -27.89 -28.60 31.84
C TRP A 99 -27.43 -29.74 30.91
N ASP A 100 -27.20 -30.94 31.46
CA ASP A 100 -26.78 -32.13 30.71
C ASP A 100 -27.98 -32.83 30.06
N GLN A 101 -28.65 -32.11 29.17
CA GLN A 101 -29.68 -32.71 28.34
C GLN A 101 -29.02 -33.40 27.13
N PRO A 102 -29.57 -34.52 26.63
CA PRO A 102 -29.06 -35.16 25.43
C PRO A 102 -29.22 -34.22 24.23
N GLU A 103 -28.23 -34.20 23.33
CA GLU A 103 -28.22 -33.37 22.11
C GLU A 103 -29.40 -33.70 21.18
N THR A 104 -29.85 -34.96 21.21
CA THR A 104 -30.98 -35.44 20.45
C THR A 104 -32.00 -36.13 21.35
N ILE A 105 -33.27 -35.79 21.20
CA ILE A 105 -34.40 -36.46 21.85
C ILE A 105 -35.29 -37.10 20.78
N PRO A 106 -35.98 -38.21 21.09
CA PRO A 106 -36.96 -38.76 20.15
C PRO A 106 -38.10 -37.75 19.93
N ASP A 107 -38.52 -37.58 18.68
CA ASP A 107 -39.56 -36.61 18.30
C ASP A 107 -40.90 -36.95 18.99
N PRO A 108 -41.38 -36.09 19.92
CA PRO A 108 -42.61 -36.36 20.65
C PRO A 108 -43.87 -36.25 19.77
N ASP A 109 -43.78 -35.60 18.61
CA ASP A 109 -44.89 -35.43 17.67
C ASP A 109 -44.88 -36.49 16.55
N ALA A 110 -43.83 -37.31 16.49
CA ALA A 110 -43.76 -38.41 15.53
C ALA A 110 -44.78 -39.50 15.90
N LYS A 111 -45.64 -39.82 14.94
CA LYS A 111 -46.59 -40.93 15.03
C LYS A 111 -46.12 -42.08 14.17
N LYS A 112 -46.24 -43.29 14.71
CA LYS A 112 -46.03 -44.52 13.95
C LYS A 112 -46.90 -44.50 12.69
N PRO A 113 -46.33 -44.72 11.49
CA PRO A 113 -47.11 -44.82 10.26
C PRO A 113 -48.12 -45.97 10.33
N ASP A 114 -49.31 -45.78 9.77
CA ASP A 114 -50.38 -46.78 9.77
C ASP A 114 -50.02 -48.07 8.98
N ASP A 115 -49.01 -47.99 8.10
CA ASP A 115 -48.53 -49.08 7.23
C ASP A 115 -47.28 -49.80 7.78
N TRP A 116 -46.92 -49.59 9.05
CA TRP A 116 -45.74 -50.22 9.68
C TRP A 116 -46.04 -51.61 10.25
N ASP A 117 -45.30 -52.63 9.81
CA ASP A 117 -45.44 -54.02 10.24
C ASP A 117 -44.32 -54.43 11.22
N GLU A 118 -44.65 -54.63 12.49
CA GLU A 118 -43.66 -54.96 13.55
C GLU A 118 -43.00 -56.34 13.38
N ASP A 119 -43.65 -57.29 12.67
CA ASP A 119 -43.13 -58.66 12.50
C ASP A 119 -42.09 -58.74 11.38
N MET A 120 -42.18 -57.84 10.38
CA MET A 120 -41.25 -57.75 9.25
C MET A 120 -40.19 -56.64 9.43
N ASP A 121 -40.57 -55.47 9.97
CA ASP A 121 -39.70 -54.28 10.04
C ASP A 121 -39.12 -54.01 11.45
N GLY A 122 -39.64 -54.69 12.49
CA GLY A 122 -39.22 -54.56 13.89
C GLY A 122 -39.97 -53.50 14.70
N GLU A 123 -39.57 -53.30 15.96
CA GLU A 123 -40.14 -52.26 16.84
C GLU A 123 -39.87 -50.86 16.25
N TRP A 124 -40.93 -50.08 16.05
CA TRP A 124 -40.81 -48.73 15.51
C TRP A 124 -40.19 -47.77 16.53
N GLU A 125 -39.10 -47.11 16.16
CA GLU A 125 -38.48 -46.05 16.94
C GLU A 125 -38.73 -44.67 16.29
N PRO A 126 -39.22 -43.67 17.05
CA PRO A 126 -39.42 -42.32 16.52
C PRO A 126 -38.09 -41.68 16.09
N PRO A 127 -38.10 -40.83 15.03
CA PRO A 127 -36.92 -40.12 14.58
C PRO A 127 -36.36 -39.23 15.70
N MET A 128 -35.03 -39.17 15.82
CA MET A 128 -34.38 -38.29 16.80
C MET A 128 -34.29 -36.86 16.25
N ILE A 129 -34.78 -35.89 17.02
CA ILE A 129 -34.69 -34.46 16.72
C ILE A 129 -33.70 -33.77 17.66
N THR A 130 -33.11 -32.66 17.23
CA THR A 130 -32.25 -31.83 18.10
C THR A 130 -33.06 -31.32 19.27
N ASN A 131 -32.57 -31.58 20.49
CA ASN A 131 -33.23 -31.18 21.71
C ASN A 131 -33.20 -29.65 21.87
N PRO A 132 -34.35 -28.96 21.91
CA PRO A 132 -34.40 -27.51 22.09
C PRO A 132 -33.81 -27.04 23.43
N GLU A 133 -33.78 -27.93 24.44
CA GLU A 133 -33.20 -27.65 25.76
C GLU A 133 -31.71 -27.96 25.86
N PHE A 134 -31.07 -28.45 24.79
CA PHE A 134 -29.63 -28.69 24.77
C PHE A 134 -28.86 -27.35 24.78
N LYS A 135 -28.21 -27.07 25.91
CA LYS A 135 -27.50 -25.80 26.16
C LYS A 135 -25.99 -25.88 25.86
N GLY A 136 -25.51 -27.00 25.30
CA GLY A 136 -24.11 -27.24 24.96
C GLY A 136 -23.21 -27.50 26.18
N GLU A 137 -21.89 -27.49 25.98
CA GLU A 137 -20.93 -27.66 27.08
C GLU A 137 -21.02 -26.49 28.08
N TRP A 138 -21.35 -26.80 29.34
CA TRP A 138 -21.45 -25.79 30.40
C TRP A 138 -20.10 -25.13 30.64
N LYS A 139 -20.10 -23.79 30.72
CA LYS A 139 -18.96 -22.99 31.16
C LYS A 139 -19.38 -22.11 32.35
N PRO A 140 -18.59 -22.06 33.44
CA PRO A 140 -18.89 -21.22 34.59
C PRO A 140 -18.93 -19.74 34.20
N LYS A 141 -19.77 -18.96 34.89
CA LYS A 141 -19.80 -17.50 34.73
C LYS A 141 -18.42 -16.90 35.02
N GLN A 142 -18.06 -15.88 34.25
CA GLN A 142 -16.83 -15.12 34.46
C GLN A 142 -17.08 -14.02 35.50
N ILE A 143 -16.30 -14.00 36.57
CA ILE A 143 -16.27 -12.92 37.57
C ILE A 143 -14.96 -12.14 37.50
N SER A 144 -14.99 -10.87 37.88
CA SER A 144 -13.77 -10.06 37.99
C SER A 144 -12.81 -10.69 38.99
N ASN A 145 -11.56 -10.89 38.58
CA ASN A 145 -10.54 -11.51 39.41
C ASN A 145 -10.04 -10.53 40.47
N PRO A 146 -10.27 -10.78 41.78
CA PRO A 146 -9.81 -9.88 42.85
C PRO A 146 -8.29 -9.81 42.95
N ASN A 147 -7.56 -10.80 42.42
CA ASN A 147 -6.10 -10.87 42.42
C ASN A 147 -5.47 -10.32 41.12
N TYR A 148 -6.28 -9.74 40.22
CA TYR A 148 -5.77 -9.13 38.99
C TYR A 148 -4.92 -7.90 39.32
N LYS A 149 -3.61 -8.01 39.11
CA LYS A 149 -2.64 -6.93 39.35
C LYS A 149 -2.40 -6.06 38.11
N GLY A 150 -3.14 -6.30 37.02
CA GLY A 150 -2.90 -5.71 35.70
C GLY A 150 -2.10 -6.65 34.79
N ALA A 151 -2.04 -6.36 33.50
CA ALA A 151 -1.11 -7.07 32.61
C ALA A 151 0.33 -6.79 33.05
N TRP A 152 1.11 -7.83 33.31
CA TRP A 152 2.52 -7.66 33.68
C TRP A 152 3.29 -6.93 32.57
N VAL A 153 3.82 -5.75 32.90
CA VAL A 153 4.69 -4.98 32.02
C VAL A 153 6.14 -5.25 32.42
N HIS A 154 6.94 -5.65 31.44
CA HIS A 154 8.36 -5.91 31.63
C HIS A 154 9.09 -4.61 31.98
N LEU A 155 9.88 -4.60 33.06
CA LEU A 155 10.62 -3.41 33.46
C LEU A 155 11.65 -3.02 32.40
N GLU A 156 11.75 -1.72 32.14
CA GLU A 156 12.78 -1.12 31.28
C GLU A 156 13.87 -0.52 32.15
N VAL A 157 15.12 -0.94 31.92
CA VAL A 157 16.31 -0.45 32.60
C VAL A 157 17.22 0.29 31.62
N ASP A 158 18.07 1.16 32.15
CA ASP A 158 19.06 1.87 31.34
C ASP A 158 20.02 0.88 30.68
N ASN A 159 20.29 1.06 29.40
CA ASN A 159 21.16 0.17 28.65
C ASN A 159 22.63 0.44 29.02
N PRO A 160 23.37 -0.53 29.58
CA PRO A 160 24.78 -0.34 29.92
C PRO A 160 25.68 -0.11 28.70
N GLU A 161 25.24 -0.54 27.50
CA GLU A 161 25.96 -0.33 26.24
C GLU A 161 25.68 1.05 25.62
N TYR A 162 24.70 1.80 26.15
CA TYR A 162 24.42 3.16 25.67
C TYR A 162 25.49 4.13 26.20
N ALA A 163 26.20 4.77 25.28
CA ALA A 163 27.09 5.89 25.57
C ALA A 163 26.70 7.07 24.67
N PRO A 164 26.43 8.26 25.24
CA PRO A 164 26.17 9.45 24.44
C PRO A 164 27.43 9.84 23.66
N ASP A 165 27.26 10.20 22.39
CA ASP A 165 28.34 10.67 21.53
C ASP A 165 27.97 12.05 20.99
N ALA A 166 28.72 13.08 21.39
CA ALA A 166 28.48 14.46 20.96
C ALA A 166 29.00 14.76 19.54
N ASN A 167 29.79 13.84 18.95
CA ASN A 167 30.49 14.07 17.69
C ASN A 167 29.83 13.32 16.51
N MET A 168 28.59 12.86 16.64
CA MET A 168 27.90 12.15 15.55
C MET A 168 27.71 13.00 14.29
N TYR A 169 27.65 14.33 14.43
CA TYR A 169 27.57 15.26 13.30
C TYR A 169 28.92 15.48 12.59
N LEU A 170 30.02 15.10 13.23
CA LEU A 170 31.37 15.48 12.81
C LEU A 170 31.90 14.51 11.75
N PHE A 171 32.30 15.06 10.62
CA PHE A 171 32.99 14.33 9.56
C PHE A 171 34.42 14.84 9.43
N ASP A 172 35.40 13.93 9.32
CA ASP A 172 36.82 14.31 9.27
C ASP A 172 37.17 15.18 8.06
N ASN A 173 36.62 14.84 6.89
CA ASN A 173 36.85 15.55 5.64
C ASN A 173 35.74 15.27 4.63
N ILE A 174 35.14 16.32 4.09
CA ILE A 174 34.24 16.27 2.94
C ILE A 174 34.90 17.04 1.79
N GLY A 175 35.56 16.30 0.88
CA GLY A 175 36.32 16.89 -0.21
C GLY A 175 35.77 16.60 -1.62
N VAL A 176 34.75 15.76 -1.73
CA VAL A 176 34.20 15.30 -3.01
C VAL A 176 32.68 15.32 -2.95
N LEU A 177 32.06 15.94 -3.95
CA LEU A 177 30.65 15.79 -4.27
C LEU A 177 30.56 14.81 -5.45
N GLY A 178 29.83 13.71 -5.27
CA GLY A 178 29.61 12.70 -6.29
C GLY A 178 28.12 12.49 -6.56
N LEU A 179 27.77 12.30 -7.84
CA LEU A 179 26.42 11.93 -8.27
C LEU A 179 26.50 10.52 -8.87
N ASP A 180 26.10 9.53 -8.08
CA ASP A 180 26.02 8.13 -8.51
C ASP A 180 24.57 7.64 -8.35
N LEU A 181 23.87 7.53 -9.48
CA LEU A 181 22.42 7.31 -9.52
C LEU A 181 22.07 6.40 -10.70
N TRP A 182 21.03 5.58 -10.50
CA TRP A 182 20.41 4.80 -11.57
C TRP A 182 19.10 5.46 -12.03
N GLN A 183 18.94 5.65 -13.34
CA GLN A 183 17.71 6.20 -13.93
C GLN A 183 17.19 5.29 -15.05
N VAL A 184 15.88 5.05 -15.05
CA VAL A 184 15.21 4.34 -16.16
C VAL A 184 14.89 5.32 -17.30
N LYS A 185 14.19 6.41 -16.99
CA LYS A 185 13.95 7.54 -17.91
C LYS A 185 14.94 8.65 -17.53
N SER A 186 15.82 9.01 -18.46
CA SER A 186 16.71 10.16 -18.31
C SER A 186 15.96 11.49 -18.44
N GLY A 187 16.59 12.57 -18.01
CA GLY A 187 16.06 13.94 -18.16
C GLY A 187 16.17 14.80 -16.91
N THR A 188 16.58 14.22 -15.78
CA THR A 188 16.84 15.00 -14.57
C THR A 188 18.05 15.91 -14.77
N ILE A 189 17.88 17.18 -14.40
CA ILE A 189 18.91 18.20 -14.42
C ILE A 189 19.23 18.52 -12.96
N PHE A 190 20.51 18.49 -12.60
CA PHE A 190 20.98 18.98 -11.31
C PHE A 190 21.82 20.23 -11.55
N ASP A 191 21.55 21.29 -10.80
CA ASP A 191 22.27 22.55 -10.88
C ASP A 191 22.34 23.20 -9.48
N ASN A 192 23.15 24.26 -9.35
CA ASN A 192 23.27 25.12 -8.18
C ASN A 192 23.74 24.39 -6.90
N PHE A 193 24.68 23.45 -7.06
CA PHE A 193 25.32 22.82 -5.91
C PHE A 193 26.06 23.84 -5.04
N LEU A 194 25.67 23.92 -3.76
CA LEU A 194 26.30 24.75 -2.76
C LEU A 194 26.59 23.93 -1.50
N ILE A 195 27.81 24.02 -0.98
CA ILE A 195 28.22 23.52 0.33
C ILE A 195 28.86 24.70 1.06
N THR A 196 28.24 25.14 2.15
CA THR A 196 28.69 26.26 2.98
C THR A 196 28.44 25.96 4.46
N ASP A 197 29.10 26.71 5.34
CA ASP A 197 28.90 26.70 6.79
C ASP A 197 27.99 27.84 7.28
N ASP A 198 27.55 28.74 6.40
CA ASP A 198 26.60 29.82 6.72
C ASP A 198 25.21 29.59 6.13
N ILE A 199 24.22 29.45 7.03
CA ILE A 199 22.80 29.29 6.67
C ILE A 199 22.29 30.51 5.89
N LYS A 200 22.76 31.72 6.21
CA LYS A 200 22.31 32.95 5.55
C LYS A 200 22.82 33.03 4.11
N GLU A 201 24.08 32.66 3.89
CA GLU A 201 24.65 32.58 2.54
C GLU A 201 23.85 31.58 1.70
N ALA A 202 23.53 30.41 2.26
CA ALA A 202 22.70 29.42 1.57
C ALA A 202 21.30 29.96 1.21
N GLU A 203 20.66 30.71 2.12
CA GLU A 203 19.36 31.35 1.85
C GLU A 203 19.44 32.47 0.81
N GLU A 204 20.52 33.25 0.79
CA GLU A 204 20.75 34.31 -0.20
C GLU A 204 20.97 33.71 -1.59
N VAL A 205 21.83 32.68 -1.71
CA VAL A 205 22.04 31.97 -2.99
C VAL A 205 20.74 31.32 -3.48
N ALA A 206 19.95 30.74 -2.58
CA ALA A 206 18.64 30.18 -2.92
C ALA A 206 17.67 31.25 -3.50
N LYS A 207 17.68 32.45 -2.93
CA LYS A 207 16.89 33.60 -3.42
C LYS A 207 17.36 34.07 -4.79
N GLU A 208 18.67 34.09 -5.03
CA GLU A 208 19.25 34.55 -6.30
C GLU A 208 19.13 33.52 -7.43
N THR A 209 19.02 32.24 -7.09
CA THR A 209 18.95 31.12 -8.05
C THR A 209 17.52 30.61 -8.21
N TRP A 210 17.13 29.64 -7.39
CA TRP A 210 15.86 28.92 -7.51
C TRP A 210 14.62 29.83 -7.38
N GLU A 211 14.62 30.79 -6.44
CA GLU A 211 13.44 31.66 -6.28
C GLU A 211 13.19 32.57 -7.49
N VAL A 212 14.25 32.94 -8.21
CA VAL A 212 14.16 33.73 -9.45
C VAL A 212 13.71 32.86 -10.63
N THR A 213 14.14 31.60 -10.70
CA THR A 213 13.83 30.71 -11.83
C THR A 213 12.45 30.06 -11.74
N LYS A 214 11.96 29.71 -10.54
CA LYS A 214 10.68 28.97 -10.36
C LYS A 214 9.47 29.64 -11.02
N GLY A 215 9.40 30.97 -11.01
CA GLY A 215 8.27 31.73 -11.56
C GLY A 215 8.24 31.69 -13.09
N PRO A 216 9.31 32.17 -13.76
CA PRO A 216 9.46 32.07 -15.22
C PRO A 216 9.41 30.63 -15.75
N GLU A 217 10.03 29.67 -15.06
CA GLU A 217 10.00 28.25 -15.43
C GLU A 217 8.57 27.72 -15.45
N LYS A 218 7.83 27.90 -14.35
CA LYS A 218 6.45 27.47 -14.26
C LYS A 218 5.59 28.09 -15.36
N LYS A 219 5.75 29.39 -15.61
CA LYS A 219 5.02 30.07 -16.67
C LYS A 219 5.31 29.44 -18.05
N MET A 220 6.58 29.16 -18.34
CA MET A 220 6.97 28.55 -19.61
C MET A 220 6.41 27.13 -19.75
N ARG A 221 6.38 26.35 -18.67
CA ARG A 221 5.75 25.01 -18.65
C ARG A 221 4.24 25.11 -18.87
N ASP A 222 3.55 25.98 -18.15
CA ASP A 222 2.11 26.19 -18.31
C ASP A 222 1.76 26.57 -19.76
N ASP A 223 2.52 27.51 -20.36
CA ASP A 223 2.36 27.91 -21.77
C ASP A 223 2.59 26.72 -22.74
N GLN A 224 3.58 25.86 -22.47
CA GLN A 224 3.83 24.66 -23.26
C GLN A 224 2.72 23.62 -23.10
N GLU A 225 2.19 23.40 -21.88
CA GLU A 225 1.08 22.46 -21.66
C GLU A 225 -0.18 22.89 -22.40
N ASP A 226 -0.46 24.20 -22.43
CA ASP A 226 -1.60 24.74 -23.17
C ASP A 226 -1.45 24.54 -24.69
N ILE A 227 -0.23 24.69 -25.23
CA ILE A 227 0.05 24.40 -26.64
C ILE A 227 -0.09 22.90 -26.93
N GLU A 228 0.51 22.04 -26.12
CA GLU A 228 0.42 20.58 -26.28
C GLU A 228 -1.01 20.06 -26.12
N ARG A 229 -1.81 20.69 -25.26
CA ARG A 229 -3.23 20.35 -25.09
C ARG A 229 -4.00 20.70 -26.35
N LYS A 230 -3.83 21.91 -26.90
CA LYS A 230 -4.49 22.33 -28.15
C LYS A 230 -4.10 21.45 -29.32
N LEU A 231 -2.82 21.11 -29.46
CA LEU A 231 -2.35 20.18 -30.51
C LEU A 231 -2.96 18.79 -30.35
N ARG A 232 -3.07 18.26 -29.13
CA ARG A 232 -3.73 16.97 -28.87
C ARG A 232 -5.23 16.99 -29.17
N GLU A 233 -5.91 18.09 -28.83
CA GLU A 233 -7.33 18.28 -29.16
C GLU A 233 -7.55 18.36 -30.67
N GLU A 234 -6.68 19.07 -31.41
CA GLU A 234 -6.72 19.14 -32.88
C GLU A 234 -6.44 17.77 -33.52
N GLU A 235 -5.45 17.02 -33.03
CA GLU A 235 -5.13 15.68 -33.54
C GLU A 235 -6.22 14.66 -33.21
N GLN A 236 -6.87 14.76 -32.05
CA GLN A 236 -8.03 13.92 -31.72
C GLN A 236 -9.23 14.25 -32.59
N LYS A 237 -9.44 15.54 -32.88
CA LYS A 237 -10.50 15.95 -33.79
C LYS A 237 -10.23 15.45 -35.21
N SER A 238 -9.01 15.59 -35.73
CA SER A 238 -8.68 15.08 -37.06
C SER A 238 -8.83 13.56 -37.16
N LYS A 239 -8.39 12.81 -36.15
CA LYS A 239 -8.59 11.35 -36.12
C LYS A 239 -10.05 10.95 -36.08
N LYS A 240 -10.88 11.71 -35.38
CA LYS A 240 -12.32 11.46 -35.34
C LYS A 240 -12.97 11.81 -36.68
N ASP A 241 -12.60 12.93 -37.29
CA ASP A 241 -13.09 13.31 -38.61
C ASP A 241 -12.67 12.24 -39.65
N ASP A 242 -11.44 11.70 -39.59
CA ASP A 242 -10.96 10.60 -40.44
C ASP A 242 -11.70 9.26 -40.19
N GLU A 243 -12.05 8.95 -38.93
CA GLU A 243 -12.87 7.76 -38.57
C GLU A 243 -14.31 7.90 -39.06
N ASP A 244 -14.93 9.08 -38.88
CA ASP A 244 -16.29 9.37 -39.33
C ASP A 244 -16.36 9.33 -40.89
N GLU A 245 -15.33 9.81 -41.61
CA GLU A 245 -15.25 9.70 -43.09
C GLU A 245 -15.09 8.24 -43.57
N MET A 246 -14.29 7.42 -42.87
CA MET A 246 -14.17 5.99 -43.21
C MET A 246 -15.45 5.18 -42.92
N ASP A 247 -16.18 5.54 -41.87
CA ASP A 247 -17.48 4.93 -41.56
C ASP A 247 -18.55 5.36 -42.59
N GLU A 248 -18.54 6.60 -43.08
CA GLU A 248 -19.42 7.05 -44.17
C GLU A 248 -19.09 6.36 -45.52
N GLU A 249 -17.81 6.19 -45.87
CA GLU A 249 -17.41 5.47 -47.10
C GLU A 249 -17.75 3.96 -47.03
N GLY A 250 -17.62 3.32 -45.87
CA GLY A 250 -18.02 1.92 -45.68
C GLY A 250 -19.54 1.69 -45.78
N ASP A 251 -20.34 2.67 -45.36
CA ASP A 251 -21.81 2.62 -45.41
C ASP A 251 -22.36 3.05 -46.79
N GLU A 252 -21.55 3.66 -47.66
CA GLU A 252 -21.84 3.90 -49.08
C GLU A 252 -21.45 2.70 -49.96
N GLU A 253 -20.38 1.95 -49.65
CA GLU A 253 -20.05 0.71 -50.36
C GLU A 253 -21.10 -0.41 -50.12
N GLU A 254 -21.61 -0.58 -48.89
CA GLU A 254 -22.69 -1.56 -48.64
C GLU A 254 -24.03 -1.18 -49.32
N LYS A 255 -24.29 0.11 -49.60
CA LYS A 255 -25.50 0.54 -50.33
C LYS A 255 -25.37 0.43 -51.84
N ASN A 256 -24.15 0.41 -52.38
CA ASN A 256 -23.91 0.25 -53.82
C ASN A 256 -23.97 -1.24 -54.23
N ASP A 257 -23.59 -2.16 -53.33
CA ASP A 257 -23.71 -3.61 -53.57
C ASP A 257 -25.17 -4.12 -53.49
N GLU A 258 -26.09 -3.40 -52.81
CA GLU A 258 -27.53 -3.73 -52.80
C GLU A 258 -28.29 -3.19 -54.03
N GLU A 259 -27.76 -2.22 -54.79
CA GLU A 259 -28.41 -1.66 -55.98
C GLU A 259 -27.98 -2.35 -57.31
N GLU A 260 -26.90 -3.14 -57.34
CA GLU A 260 -26.47 -3.89 -58.56
C GLU A 260 -27.10 -5.29 -58.72
N GLU A 261 -27.85 -5.82 -57.75
CA GLU A 261 -28.48 -7.16 -57.83
C GLU A 261 -29.92 -7.17 -58.41
N GLU A 262 -30.49 -6.05 -58.87
CA GLU A 262 -31.89 -6.00 -59.37
C GLU A 262 -32.08 -5.87 -60.90
N ASP A 263 -31.05 -6.00 -61.74
CA ASP A 263 -31.25 -6.03 -63.20
C ASP A 263 -30.26 -6.96 -63.92
N ILE A 264 -30.59 -8.26 -64.03
CA ILE A 264 -30.46 -9.12 -65.23
C ILE A 264 -31.27 -10.41 -64.96
N ASP A 265 -32.56 -10.40 -65.33
CA ASP A 265 -33.31 -11.61 -65.70
C ASP A 265 -33.66 -11.53 -67.20
N ALA A 266 -32.87 -12.24 -68.01
CA ALA A 266 -33.28 -12.69 -69.34
C ALA A 266 -32.35 -13.84 -69.76
N GLY A 267 -32.83 -15.07 -69.58
CA GLY A 267 -32.08 -16.28 -69.86
C GLY A 267 -31.76 -16.55 -71.34
N THR A 268 -30.89 -17.53 -71.57
CA THR A 268 -31.16 -18.72 -72.40
C THR A 268 -29.96 -19.66 -72.39
N ASP A 269 -30.28 -20.94 -72.41
CA ASP A 269 -29.42 -22.13 -72.48
C ASP A 269 -28.43 -22.12 -73.67
N ASP A 270 -27.25 -22.72 -73.49
CA ASP A 270 -26.85 -23.95 -74.22
C ASP A 270 -25.39 -24.35 -73.94
N ASP A 271 -25.29 -25.55 -73.37
CA ASP A 271 -24.35 -26.67 -73.51
C ASP A 271 -22.95 -26.57 -74.16
N GLU A 272 -22.10 -27.44 -73.58
CA GLU A 272 -21.03 -28.27 -74.16
C GLU A 272 -19.55 -27.79 -74.22
N ASP A 273 -18.79 -28.41 -73.30
CA ASP A 273 -17.66 -29.32 -73.55
C ASP A 273 -16.17 -28.85 -73.62
N ILE A 274 -15.47 -29.20 -72.52
CA ILE A 274 -14.20 -29.96 -72.39
C ILE A 274 -13.01 -29.60 -73.33
N LYS A 275 -11.87 -29.14 -72.77
CA LYS A 275 -10.63 -29.96 -72.59
C LYS A 275 -9.40 -29.20 -72.06
N GLN A 276 -8.80 -29.85 -71.07
CA GLN A 276 -7.46 -29.76 -70.48
C GLN A 276 -6.30 -29.53 -71.46
N LYS A 277 -5.26 -28.85 -70.96
CA LYS A 277 -3.85 -29.31 -70.90
C LYS A 277 -3.03 -28.26 -70.12
N ASP A 278 -2.58 -28.56 -68.90
CA ASP A 278 -1.33 -29.25 -68.52
C ASP A 278 -0.05 -28.40 -68.68
N GLU A 279 0.62 -28.28 -67.53
CA GLU A 279 2.07 -28.15 -67.27
C GLU A 279 2.82 -26.91 -67.79
N LEU A 280 3.16 -26.00 -66.87
CA LEU A 280 4.46 -25.99 -66.14
C LEU A 280 4.50 -24.90 -65.06
#